data_AF-A0A1C5MPP9-F1
#
_entry.id   AF-A0A1C5MPP9-F1
#
_cell.length_a   1.000
_cell.length_b   1.000
_cell.length_c   1.000
_cell.angle_alpha   90.00
_cell.angle_beta   90.00
_cell.angle_gamma   90.00
#
_symmetry.space_group_name_H-M   'P 1'
#
loop_
_entity.id
_entity.type
_entity.pdbx_description
1 polymer ?
#
loop_
_entity_poly.entity_id
_entity_poly.type
_entity_poly.pdbx_seq_one_letter_code
_entity_poly.pdbx_strand_id
1 'polypeptide(L)'
;MKTLSIDIETYSDVPLQKTGVYRYVESPDFEILLFAYSVDNQPVQVIDLACGEQIPKEILLALEDECVIKWAFNATFERICLSRFLGYPTGEYLKPESWRCSMIWSATMGLPLSLEGVTNQKAL
;
A
#
# COMPACT_ATOMS: atom_id res chain seq x y z
N MET A 1 17.12 -6.99 1.23
CA MET A 1 16.12 -5.94 1.01
C MET A 1 16.22 -4.95 2.15
N LYS A 2 16.42 -3.66 1.86
CA LYS A 2 16.39 -2.57 2.86
C LYS A 2 15.10 -1.76 2.76
N THR A 3 14.65 -1.50 1.52
CA THR A 3 13.42 -0.76 1.26
C THR A 3 12.51 -1.50 0.28
N LEU A 4 11.21 -1.39 0.50
CA LEU A 4 10.17 -1.92 -0.37
C LEU A 4 9.16 -0.80 -0.66
N SER A 5 9.11 -0.31 -1.90
CA SER A 5 8.06 0.61 -2.34
C SER A 5 6.87 -0.21 -2.83
N ILE A 6 5.66 0.16 -2.42
CA ILE A 6 4.43 -0.59 -2.62
C ILE A 6 3.33 0.34 -3.12
N ASP A 7 2.52 -0.18 -4.04
CA ASP A 7 1.28 0.41 -4.51
C ASP A 7 0.30 -0.72 -4.86
N ILE A 8 -0.97 -0.61 -4.47
CA ILE A 8 -1.97 -1.64 -4.73
C ILE A 8 -3.23 -1.07 -5.39
N GLU A 9 -3.83 -1.89 -6.24
CA GLU A 9 -5.19 -1.65 -6.75
C GLU A 9 -6.16 -2.61 -6.08
N THR A 10 -7.30 -2.10 -5.64
CA THR A 10 -8.25 -2.86 -4.81
C THR A 10 -9.68 -2.73 -5.29
N TYR A 11 -10.48 -3.73 -4.94
CA TYR A 11 -11.92 -3.73 -5.11
C TYR A 11 -12.61 -4.00 -3.77
N SER A 12 -13.78 -3.40 -3.60
CA SER A 12 -14.76 -3.70 -2.54
C SER A 12 -16.11 -3.21 -3.05
N ASP A 13 -17.18 -3.91 -2.71
CA ASP A 13 -18.57 -3.47 -2.94
C ASP A 13 -18.95 -2.27 -2.05
N VAL A 14 -18.15 -1.99 -1.01
CA VAL A 14 -18.34 -0.86 -0.10
C VAL A 14 -17.59 0.39 -0.61
N PRO A 15 -18.24 1.57 -0.66
CA PRO A 15 -17.61 2.80 -1.16
C PRO A 15 -16.58 3.40 -0.20
N LEU A 16 -15.28 3.30 -0.53
CA LEU A 16 -14.15 3.81 0.26
C LEU A 16 -14.34 5.25 0.75
N GLN A 17 -14.79 6.15 -0.13
CA GLN A 17 -14.94 7.58 0.19
C GLN A 17 -16.00 7.86 1.27
N LYS A 18 -16.95 6.94 1.47
CA LYS A 18 -18.03 7.09 2.46
C LYS A 18 -17.73 6.37 3.76
N THR A 19 -16.96 5.28 3.71
CA THR A 19 -16.81 4.36 4.84
C THR A 19 -15.40 4.38 5.45
N GLY A 20 -14.43 4.94 4.74
CA GLY A 20 -13.02 4.82 5.08
C GLY A 20 -12.49 3.39 4.88
N VAL A 21 -11.17 3.25 5.00
CA VAL A 21 -10.46 2.01 4.64
C VAL A 21 -10.79 0.83 5.57
N TYR A 22 -11.04 1.07 6.86
CA TYR A 22 -11.33 -0.03 7.80
C TYR A 22 -12.59 -0.82 7.41
N ARG A 23 -13.70 -0.11 7.16
CA ARG A 23 -14.94 -0.75 6.73
C ARG A 23 -14.86 -1.26 5.28
N TYR A 24 -14.04 -0.62 4.45
CA TYR A 24 -13.79 -1.02 3.07
C TYR A 24 -13.18 -2.42 2.97
N VAL A 25 -12.18 -2.74 3.82
CA VAL A 25 -11.50 -4.04 3.83
C VAL A 25 -12.26 -5.14 4.60
N GLU A 26 -13.30 -4.78 5.34
CA GLU A 26 -14.15 -5.74 6.05
C GLU A 26 -15.17 -6.43 5.14
N SER A 27 -15.37 -5.93 3.92
CA SER A 27 -16.27 -6.58 2.97
C SER A 27 -15.80 -8.01 2.68
N PRO A 28 -16.71 -8.99 2.61
CA PRO A 28 -16.38 -10.32 2.08
C PRO A 28 -15.94 -10.28 0.61
N ASP A 29 -16.33 -9.24 -0.14
CA ASP A 29 -15.99 -9.03 -1.55
C ASP A 29 -14.74 -8.12 -1.72
N PHE A 30 -14.02 -7.82 -0.64
CA PHE A 30 -12.77 -7.06 -0.72
C PHE A 30 -11.65 -7.91 -1.33
N GLU A 31 -11.00 -7.39 -2.36
CA GLU A 31 -9.90 -8.04 -3.06
C GLU A 31 -8.77 -7.05 -3.41
N ILE A 32 -7.53 -7.51 -3.36
CA ILE A 32 -6.39 -6.82 -3.99
C ILE A 32 -6.28 -7.37 -5.41
N LEU A 33 -6.39 -6.49 -6.40
CA LEU A 33 -6.39 -6.83 -7.83
C LEU A 33 -4.96 -6.84 -8.40
N LEU A 34 -4.22 -5.76 -8.13
CA LEU A 34 -2.84 -5.59 -8.58
C LEU A 34 -1.96 -5.26 -7.38
N PHE A 35 -0.76 -5.84 -7.37
CA PHE A 35 0.27 -5.53 -6.39
C PHE A 35 1.54 -5.10 -7.12
N ALA A 36 1.87 -3.81 -7.04
CA ALA A 36 3.09 -3.26 -7.61
C ALA A 36 4.13 -3.06 -6.51
N TYR A 37 5.37 -3.44 -6.77
CA TYR A 37 6.45 -3.26 -5.82
C TYR A 37 7.81 -2.97 -6.47
N SER A 38 8.67 -2.29 -5.72
CA SER A 38 10.08 -2.08 -6.08
C SER A 38 10.97 -2.34 -4.87
N VAL A 39 11.94 -3.24 -5.04
CA VAL A 39 12.93 -3.59 -4.02
C VAL A 39 14.15 -2.68 -4.19
N ASP A 40 14.58 -1.99 -3.14
CA ASP A 40 15.82 -1.21 -3.13
C ASP A 40 15.98 -0.27 -4.35
N ASN A 41 14.87 0.38 -4.76
CA ASN A 41 14.74 1.26 -5.93
C ASN A 41 15.07 0.59 -7.29
N GLN A 42 15.00 -0.74 -7.36
CA GLN A 42 15.07 -1.48 -8.62
C GLN A 42 13.79 -1.30 -9.46
N PRO A 43 13.78 -1.72 -10.74
CA PRO A 43 12.58 -1.61 -11.57
C PRO A 43 11.35 -2.19 -10.89
N VAL A 44 10.22 -1.51 -11.08
CA VAL A 44 8.92 -1.92 -10.53
C VAL A 44 8.50 -3.25 -11.16
N GLN A 45 8.04 -4.16 -10.33
CA GLN A 45 7.35 -5.39 -10.72
C GLN A 45 5.87 -5.25 -10.38
N VAL A 46 5.00 -5.76 -11.25
CA VAL A 46 3.55 -5.75 -11.07
C VAL A 46 3.07 -7.18 -11.08
N ILE A 47 2.24 -7.52 -10.12
CA ILE A 47 1.64 -8.85 -9.95
C ILE A 47 0.13 -8.72 -10.15
N ASP A 48 -0.41 -9.50 -11.08
CA ASP A 48 -1.83 -9.58 -11.36
C ASP A 48 -2.50 -10.66 -10.50
N LEU A 49 -2.89 -10.27 -9.29
CA LEU A 49 -3.55 -11.17 -8.33
C LEU A 49 -4.95 -11.57 -8.80
N ALA A 50 -5.64 -10.71 -9.54
CA ALA A 50 -6.94 -11.02 -10.14
C ALA A 50 -6.84 -12.14 -11.20
N CYS A 51 -5.68 -12.27 -11.85
CA CYS A 51 -5.37 -13.36 -12.77
C CYS A 51 -4.67 -14.56 -12.10
N GLY A 52 -4.56 -14.56 -10.77
CA GLY A 52 -4.02 -15.68 -9.99
C GLY A 52 -2.49 -15.74 -9.91
N GLU A 53 -1.78 -14.68 -10.29
CA GLU A 53 -0.36 -14.56 -9.98
C GLU A 53 -0.15 -14.50 -8.46
N GLN A 54 1.07 -14.82 -8.00
CA GLN A 54 1.36 -14.91 -6.58
C GLN A 54 2.50 -13.97 -6.20
N ILE A 55 2.33 -13.32 -5.05
CA ILE A 55 3.39 -12.51 -4.45
C ILE A 55 4.56 -13.43 -4.07
N PRO A 56 5.80 -13.14 -4.50
CA PRO A 56 6.97 -13.92 -4.11
C PRO A 56 7.11 -13.97 -2.59
N LYS A 57 7.53 -15.13 -2.08
CA LYS A 57 7.59 -15.39 -0.64
C LYS A 57 8.47 -14.37 0.10
N GLU A 58 9.57 -13.97 -0.50
CA GLU A 58 10.48 -12.97 0.05
C GLU A 58 9.83 -11.59 0.22
N ILE A 59 8.86 -11.24 -0.64
CA ILE A 59 8.11 -9.99 -0.54
C ILE A 59 7.08 -10.09 0.58
N LEU A 60 6.36 -11.21 0.68
CA LEU A 60 5.42 -11.47 1.79
C LEU A 60 6.13 -11.37 3.15
N LEU A 61 7.29 -12.02 3.29
CA LEU A 61 8.09 -11.94 4.53
C LEU A 61 8.55 -10.51 4.82
N ALA A 62 8.89 -9.73 3.78
CA ALA A 62 9.30 -8.35 3.95
C ALA A 62 8.18 -7.41 4.42
N LEU A 63 6.90 -7.73 4.12
CA LEU A 63 5.76 -6.96 4.63
C LEU A 63 5.68 -6.99 6.16
N GLU A 64 6.03 -8.12 6.77
CA GLU A 64 6.01 -8.33 8.22
C GLU A 64 7.35 -7.97 8.91
N ASP A 65 8.47 -7.94 8.16
CA ASP A 65 9.79 -7.63 8.72
C ASP A 65 9.96 -6.14 9.04
N GLU A 66 10.03 -5.80 10.33
CA GLU A 66 10.27 -4.44 10.82
C GLU A 66 11.64 -3.85 10.44
N CYS A 67 12.61 -4.68 10.03
CA CYS A 67 13.91 -4.23 9.54
C CYS A 67 13.86 -3.73 8.08
N VAL A 68 12.79 -4.03 7.35
CA VAL A 68 12.56 -3.52 5.98
C VAL A 68 11.69 -2.28 6.05
N ILE A 69 12.13 -1.17 5.46
CA ILE A 69 11.33 0.06 5.38
C ILE A 69 10.36 -0.02 4.20
N LYS A 70 9.06 0.10 4.46
CA LYS A 70 8.02 0.14 3.44
C LYS A 70 7.68 1.57 3.07
N TRP A 71 7.61 1.87 1.78
CA TRP A 71 7.19 3.16 1.25
C TRP A 71 5.91 3.02 0.46
N ALA A 72 4.99 3.97 0.65
CA ALA A 72 3.73 4.02 -0.07
C ALA A 72 3.18 5.45 -0.14
N PHE A 73 2.43 5.76 -1.19
CA PHE A 73 1.63 6.98 -1.25
C PHE A 73 0.29 6.70 -0.56
N ASN A 74 0.06 7.29 0.61
CA ASN A 74 -1.00 6.88 1.55
C ASN A 74 -0.76 5.52 2.23
N ALA A 75 0.39 5.38 2.91
CA ALA A 75 0.80 4.15 3.59
C ALA A 75 -0.22 3.55 4.59
N THR A 76 -1.11 4.36 5.18
CA THR A 76 -2.17 3.84 6.05
C THR A 76 -3.13 2.96 5.28
N PHE A 77 -3.50 3.36 4.06
CA PHE A 77 -4.39 2.60 3.19
C PHE A 77 -3.75 1.25 2.83
N GLU A 78 -2.55 1.28 2.24
CA GLU A 78 -1.77 0.10 1.86
C GLU A 78 -1.65 -0.90 3.02
N ARG A 79 -1.23 -0.41 4.19
CA ARG A 79 -1.00 -1.24 5.38
C ARG A 79 -2.26 -1.96 5.84
N ILE A 80 -3.42 -1.30 5.79
CA ILE A 80 -4.70 -1.90 6.24
C ILE A 80 -5.18 -2.94 5.22
N CYS A 81 -5.15 -2.62 3.93
CA CYS A 81 -5.47 -3.55 2.85
C CYS A 81 -4.59 -4.81 2.90
N LEU A 82 -3.27 -4.64 3.05
CA LEU A 82 -2.32 -5.74 3.10
C LEU A 82 -2.44 -6.58 4.37
N SER A 83 -2.78 -5.97 5.51
CA SER A 83 -3.07 -6.74 6.74
C SER A 83 -4.25 -7.69 6.51
N ARG A 84 -5.31 -7.21 5.86
CA ARG A 84 -6.45 -8.04 5.53
C ARG A 84 -6.09 -9.15 4.55
N PHE A 85 -5.34 -8.83 3.50
CA PHE A 85 -4.85 -9.80 2.51
C PHE A 85 -3.98 -10.91 3.14
N LEU A 86 -3.13 -10.57 4.11
CA LEU A 86 -2.32 -11.53 4.86
C LEU A 86 -3.12 -12.37 5.86
N GLY A 87 -4.43 -12.14 5.98
CA GLY A 87 -5.32 -12.91 6.85
C GLY A 87 -5.41 -12.42 8.29
N TYR A 88 -4.94 -11.20 8.59
CA TYR A 88 -5.09 -10.64 9.93
C TYR A 88 -6.58 -10.41 10.26
N PRO A 89 -7.00 -10.65 11.51
CA PRO A 89 -8.34 -10.32 11.96
C PRO A 89 -8.52 -8.80 12.06
N THR A 90 -9.77 -8.34 11.94
CA THR A 90 -10.10 -6.92 12.14
C THR A 90 -9.62 -6.44 13.52
N GLY A 91 -8.88 -5.33 13.53
CA GLY A 91 -8.27 -4.77 14.73
C GLY A 91 -6.79 -5.11 14.90
N GLU A 92 -6.28 -6.10 14.17
CA GLU A 92 -4.85 -6.41 14.09
C GLU A 92 -4.31 -6.04 12.71
N TYR A 93 -3.19 -5.32 12.69
CA TYR A 93 -2.63 -4.79 11.47
C TYR A 93 -1.10 -4.86 11.50
N LEU A 94 -0.49 -4.87 10.32
CA LEU A 94 0.95 -4.71 10.13
C LEU A 94 1.46 -3.52 10.94
N LYS A 95 2.57 -3.70 11.66
CA LYS A 95 3.04 -2.68 12.59
C LYS A 95 3.53 -1.43 11.85
N PRO A 96 3.23 -0.21 12.34
CA PRO A 96 3.45 1.02 11.58
C PRO A 96 4.92 1.52 11.55
N GLU A 97 5.79 1.03 12.43
CA GLU A 97 7.12 1.61 12.71
C GLU A 97 8.03 1.63 11.48
N SER A 98 7.88 0.63 10.61
CA SER A 98 8.66 0.49 9.37
C SER A 98 7.99 1.09 8.14
N TRP A 99 6.78 1.68 8.26
CA TRP A 99 6.04 2.26 7.15
C TRP A 99 6.29 3.78 7.01
N ARG A 100 6.46 4.24 5.77
CA ARG A 100 6.71 5.64 5.43
C ARG A 100 5.72 6.09 4.36
N CYS A 101 5.06 7.22 4.61
CA CYS A 101 4.01 7.75 3.75
C CYS A 101 4.51 8.96 2.96
N SER A 102 4.74 8.80 1.66
CA SER A 102 5.22 9.91 0.80
C SER A 102 4.20 11.05 0.69
N MET A 103 2.90 10.76 0.77
CA MET A 103 1.83 11.78 0.81
C MET A 103 1.98 12.77 1.98
N ILE A 104 2.35 12.29 3.17
CA ILE A 104 2.54 13.15 4.35
C ILE A 104 3.83 13.98 4.23
N TRP A 105 4.86 13.41 3.61
CA TRP A 105 6.08 14.16 3.28
C TRP A 105 5.78 15.30 2.30
N SER A 106 4.98 15.03 1.26
CA SER A 106 4.48 16.05 0.33
C SER A 106 3.73 17.17 1.05
N ALA A 107 2.82 16.81 1.96
CA ALA A 107 2.07 17.78 2.78
C ALA A 107 2.99 18.70 3.59
N THR A 108 4.03 18.13 4.20
CA THR A 108 5.01 18.86 5.02
C THR A 108 5.79 19.88 4.17
N MET A 109 6.00 19.59 2.88
CA MET A 109 6.64 20.48 1.92
C MET A 109 5.66 21.48 1.26
N GLY A 110 4.38 21.51 1.69
CA GLY A 110 3.35 22.36 1.10
C GLY A 110 2.84 21.89 -0.27
N LEU A 111 3.12 20.64 -0.64
CA LEU A 111 2.68 20.04 -1.90
C LEU A 111 1.27 19.41 -1.75
N PRO A 112 0.51 19.23 -2.85
CA PRO A 112 -0.78 18.58 -2.85
C PRO A 112 -0.78 17.19 -2.22
N LEU A 113 -1.95 16.76 -1.72
CA LEU A 113 -2.13 15.44 -1.08
C LEU A 113 -2.53 14.33 -2.05
N SER A 114 -2.74 14.63 -3.34
CA SER A 114 -2.97 13.62 -4.37
C SER A 114 -1.67 13.29 -5.11
N LEU A 115 -1.52 12.03 -5.52
CA LEU A 115 -0.33 11.58 -6.26
C LEU A 115 -0.17 12.42 -7.53
N GLU A 116 -1.26 12.55 -8.30
CA GLU A 116 -1.35 13.41 -9.49
C GLU A 116 -0.92 14.85 -9.20
N GLY A 117 -1.37 15.42 -8.08
CA GLY A 117 -1.06 16.80 -7.72
C GLY A 117 0.41 17.02 -7.38
N VAL A 118 1.07 16.04 -6.77
CA VAL A 118 2.51 16.09 -6.48
C VAL A 118 3.33 15.92 -7.75
N THR A 119 2.95 14.99 -8.63
CA THR A 119 3.70 14.70 -9.86
C THR A 119 3.53 15.78 -10.93
N ASN A 120 2.44 16.55 -10.89
CA ASN A 120 2.16 17.62 -11.85
C ASN A 120 2.62 19.01 -11.39
N GLN A 121 3.43 19.10 -10.33
CA GLN A 121 4.08 20.36 -10.00
C GLN A 121 5.08 20.74 -11.09
N LYS A 122 4.81 21.83 -11.81
CA LYS A 122 5.85 22.50 -12.59
C LYS A 122 6.94 22.92 -11.61
N ALA A 123 8.12 22.31 -11.73
CA ALA A 123 9.31 22.80 -11.07
C ALA A 123 9.40 24.32 -11.33
N LEU A 124 9.47 25.10 -10.24
CA LEU A 124 9.84 26.51 -10.30
C LEU A 124 11.26 26.66 -10.87
#